data_AF-A0A9D6F3S9-F1
#
_entry.id   AF-A0A9D6F3S9-F1
#
_cell.length_a   1.000
_cell.length_b   1.000
_cell.length_c   1.000
_cell.angle_alpha   90.00
_cell.angle_beta   90.00
_cell.angle_gamma   90.00
#
_symmetry.space_group_name_H-M   'P 1'
#
loop_
_entity.id
_entity.type
_entity.pdbx_description
1 polymer ?
#
loop_
_entity_poly.entity_id
_entity_poly.type
_entity_poly.pdbx_seq_one_letter_code
_entity_poly.pdbx_strand_id
1 'polypeptide(L)'
;MRAIALVLMLGVLGIAVPGCHSDKRKGTPDSATKAGGNPVAKISVDEAREGEPSRDLSRIPLTREGKTTAAAPKTEPLAKKSADKAPAKEGKPDPGVADPVVGRVPPKKKVEKGPPAGILTAGSFDDNVNPAVFNSFLRKMSQKNGLGDFPTKLQGQRLMVIIKDGGGKPVGNARVRLSAGAGAPVELTTRSDGRAVFMLKLDQLPSDQPLVATVTGPNGGNPVTDTVAAGVARWEITLPGVQAQLPKNLDLAIVLDTTGSMGDELAYLKSEFRGISESIAKKFPEVKQRFSLILYRDEGDEYVVRPFDFTDSLDLFHKRLSAQSAGGGGDYPEAMHRGLEETLQLRWQDKDTARLVFLVGDAPPHAQHMNRTLAAANTLRKKGIAVYPIACSGYDPACELVMRSCAMLTGSQFLFLTDDSGVGGAHAEPSIPYYQVERLEKLMIRMIASELSGQHIPPAAADIIRTVGKKVN
;
A
#
# COMPACT_ATOMS: atom_id res chain seq x y z
N MET A 1 28.98 -36.69 -44.04
CA MET A 1 29.68 -36.80 -42.75
C MET A 1 28.63 -36.81 -41.64
N ARG A 2 28.45 -38.00 -41.02
CA ARG A 2 28.02 -38.34 -39.64
C ARG A 2 27.29 -37.24 -38.83
N ALA A 3 25.99 -37.39 -38.54
CA ALA A 3 25.39 -38.09 -37.37
C ALA A 3 25.66 -37.35 -36.04
N ILE A 4 24.69 -37.03 -35.19
CA ILE A 4 23.87 -37.97 -34.40
C ILE A 4 22.59 -37.25 -33.89
N ALA A 5 21.44 -37.90 -34.07
CA ALA A 5 20.23 -37.69 -33.29
C ALA A 5 20.16 -38.81 -32.22
N LEU A 6 19.80 -38.48 -30.99
CA LEU A 6 19.51 -39.48 -29.95
C LEU A 6 18.14 -39.17 -29.32
N VAL A 7 17.16 -39.96 -29.75
CA VAL A 7 15.88 -40.18 -29.07
C VAL A 7 16.07 -41.39 -28.17
N LEU A 8 15.65 -41.32 -26.91
CA LEU A 8 15.59 -42.49 -26.05
C LEU A 8 14.21 -42.59 -25.39
N MET A 9 13.54 -43.70 -25.71
CA MET A 9 12.33 -44.24 -25.09
C MET A 9 12.63 -44.86 -23.72
N LEU A 10 11.71 -44.71 -22.79
CA LEU A 10 11.27 -45.77 -21.85
C LEU A 10 9.72 -45.72 -21.91
N GLY A 11 8.95 -46.79 -22.05
CA GLY A 11 9.16 -48.18 -21.69
C GLY A 11 7.90 -48.62 -20.93
N VAL A 12 6.85 -49.00 -21.67
CA VAL A 12 5.60 -49.57 -21.14
C VAL A 12 5.79 -51.06 -20.90
N LEU A 13 5.39 -51.56 -19.73
CA LEU A 13 5.11 -52.98 -19.51
C LEU A 13 3.64 -53.13 -19.12
N GLY A 14 2.87 -53.77 -20.00
CA GLY A 14 1.51 -54.22 -19.72
C GLY A 14 1.47 -55.75 -19.61
N ILE A 15 0.57 -56.26 -18.77
CA ILE A 15 0.02 -57.62 -18.87
C ILE A 15 -1.51 -57.51 -18.71
N ALA A 16 -2.23 -58.17 -19.62
CA ALA A 16 -3.69 -58.20 -19.79
C ALA A 16 -4.34 -59.30 -18.90
N VAL A 17 -5.52 -59.11 -18.23
CA VAL A 17 -6.95 -59.37 -18.64
C VAL A 17 -7.28 -60.89 -18.81
N PRO A 18 -8.52 -61.47 -18.66
CA PRO A 18 -9.90 -60.97 -18.34
C PRO A 18 -10.78 -61.79 -17.35
N GLY A 19 -11.99 -61.26 -17.06
CA GLY A 19 -13.26 -62.01 -16.94
C GLY A 19 -13.93 -61.96 -15.54
N CYS A 20 -15.26 -61.96 -15.34
CA CYS A 20 -16.46 -61.94 -16.19
C CYS A 20 -17.68 -61.85 -15.22
N HIS A 21 -18.79 -61.18 -15.60
CA HIS A 21 -20.20 -61.41 -15.16
C HIS A 21 -20.56 -61.35 -13.63
N SER A 22 -21.76 -61.05 -13.12
CA SER A 22 -23.02 -60.42 -13.55
C SER A 22 -23.99 -60.48 -12.35
N ASP A 23 -24.91 -59.51 -12.27
CA ASP A 23 -26.31 -59.64 -11.79
C ASP A 23 -26.70 -59.69 -10.27
N LYS A 24 -27.40 -58.61 -9.88
CA LYS A 24 -28.82 -58.54 -9.42
C LYS A 24 -29.30 -58.83 -7.97
N ARG A 25 -30.29 -57.98 -7.61
CA ARG A 25 -31.42 -58.04 -6.63
C ARG A 25 -31.15 -57.45 -5.23
N LYS A 26 -31.80 -56.35 -4.84
CA LYS A 26 -33.21 -56.12 -4.40
C LYS A 26 -33.58 -56.83 -3.08
N GLY A 27 -33.98 -56.04 -2.08
CA GLY A 27 -34.84 -56.50 -0.98
C GLY A 27 -34.70 -55.69 0.32
N THR A 28 -35.53 -54.67 0.49
CA THR A 28 -36.00 -54.18 1.81
C THR A 28 -37.02 -55.18 2.37
N PRO A 29 -37.19 -55.27 3.71
CA PRO A 29 -38.45 -54.77 4.28
C PRO A 29 -38.33 -54.13 5.69
N ASP A 30 -39.46 -53.55 6.10
CA ASP A 30 -39.73 -52.66 7.23
C ASP A 30 -39.74 -53.22 8.67
N SER A 31 -39.59 -52.25 9.60
CA SER A 31 -40.30 -52.06 10.90
C SER A 31 -39.74 -52.62 12.23
N ALA A 32 -39.51 -51.67 13.16
CA ALA A 32 -39.74 -51.57 14.64
C ALA A 32 -39.47 -52.81 15.55
N THR A 33 -38.88 -52.76 16.76
CA THR A 33 -39.02 -51.79 17.87
C THR A 33 -37.98 -52.08 18.99
N LYS A 34 -37.46 -51.01 19.64
CA LYS A 34 -37.00 -50.81 21.06
C LYS A 34 -36.04 -51.75 21.83
N ALA A 35 -35.03 -51.04 22.41
CA ALA A 35 -34.50 -51.06 23.79
C ALA A 35 -33.37 -52.02 24.21
N GLY A 36 -32.28 -51.42 24.73
CA GLY A 36 -31.20 -52.09 25.47
C GLY A 36 -29.92 -51.23 25.46
N GLY A 37 -29.41 -50.84 26.63
CA GLY A 37 -28.51 -49.70 26.84
C GLY A 37 -27.01 -49.96 27.06
N ASN A 38 -26.29 -48.82 27.05
CA ASN A 38 -25.02 -48.46 27.71
C ASN A 38 -23.69 -49.13 27.28
N PRO A 39 -22.51 -48.51 27.53
CA PRO A 39 -22.19 -47.08 27.71
C PRO A 39 -21.01 -46.59 26.82
N VAL A 40 -20.91 -45.28 26.61
CA VAL A 40 -19.71 -44.63 26.03
C VAL A 40 -18.87 -44.03 27.16
N ALA A 41 -17.57 -44.36 27.13
CA ALA A 41 -16.58 -43.94 28.11
C ALA A 41 -16.37 -42.42 28.13
N LYS A 42 -16.45 -41.85 29.33
CA LYS A 42 -15.90 -40.55 29.71
C LYS A 42 -14.42 -40.74 30.05
N ILE A 43 -13.55 -39.87 29.54
CA ILE A 43 -12.23 -39.64 30.13
C ILE A 43 -12.15 -38.18 30.57
N SER A 44 -11.67 -38.03 31.78
CA SER A 44 -11.61 -36.91 32.69
C SER A 44 -10.68 -35.78 32.23
N VAL A 45 -11.03 -34.56 32.63
CA VAL A 45 -10.08 -33.46 32.80
C VAL A 45 -10.11 -33.13 34.28
N ASP A 46 -9.03 -33.48 34.99
CA ASP A 46 -8.87 -33.16 36.40
C ASP A 46 -8.47 -31.69 36.57
N GLU A 47 -9.11 -31.07 37.55
CA GLU A 47 -8.82 -29.76 38.11
C GLU A 47 -7.48 -29.76 38.87
N ALA A 48 -6.73 -28.67 38.75
CA ALA A 48 -5.92 -28.14 39.84
C ALA A 48 -6.03 -26.60 39.85
N ARG A 49 -6.90 -26.08 40.73
CA ARG A 49 -6.73 -24.78 41.41
C ARG A 49 -5.65 -24.98 42.50
N GLU A 50 -4.84 -24.02 42.93
CA GLU A 50 -5.12 -22.65 43.41
C GLU A 50 -3.85 -21.77 43.33
N GLY A 51 -3.99 -20.44 43.39
CA GLY A 51 -2.96 -19.55 43.96
C GLY A 51 -2.62 -18.27 43.18
N GLU A 52 -3.34 -17.20 43.48
CA GLU A 52 -3.19 -15.74 43.22
C GLU A 52 -1.77 -15.08 43.17
N PRO A 53 -1.62 -13.74 42.95
CA PRO A 53 -2.47 -12.76 42.26
C PRO A 53 -1.71 -11.81 41.28
N SER A 54 -2.52 -11.04 40.57
CA SER A 54 -2.24 -9.80 39.82
C SER A 54 -1.13 -8.91 40.39
N ARG A 55 -0.22 -8.44 39.51
CA ARG A 55 0.68 -7.31 39.78
C ARG A 55 0.38 -6.15 38.85
N ASP A 56 -0.34 -5.19 39.44
CA ASP A 56 -0.40 -3.78 39.09
C ASP A 56 1.02 -3.20 38.98
N LEU A 57 1.37 -2.64 37.82
CA LEU A 57 2.61 -1.89 37.58
C LEU A 57 2.34 -0.39 37.48
N SER A 58 1.46 0.13 38.34
CA SER A 58 1.47 1.53 38.71
C SER A 58 2.31 1.74 39.98
N ARG A 59 3.28 2.66 39.87
CA ARG A 59 4.10 3.29 40.94
C ARG A 59 5.42 2.60 41.33
N ILE A 60 6.54 3.28 41.02
CA ILE A 60 7.77 3.34 41.82
C ILE A 60 8.34 4.79 41.70
N PRO A 61 8.99 5.35 42.75
CA PRO A 61 8.69 6.69 43.27
C PRO A 61 9.76 7.78 43.03
N LEU A 62 9.37 9.01 43.37
CA LEU A 62 10.21 10.21 43.54
C LEU A 62 10.92 10.22 44.91
N THR A 63 12.19 10.63 44.93
CA THR A 63 12.91 11.54 45.87
C THR A 63 14.41 11.55 45.45
N ARG A 64 15.23 12.60 45.52
CA ARG A 64 15.19 13.91 46.22
C ARG A 64 16.23 14.90 45.64
N GLU A 65 15.85 16.19 45.64
CA GLU A 65 16.60 17.46 45.85
C GLU A 65 17.87 17.88 45.05
N GLY A 66 17.79 19.10 44.48
CA GLY A 66 18.91 19.90 43.98
C GLY A 66 18.52 21.30 43.44
N LYS A 67 18.09 22.20 44.34
CA LYS A 67 18.13 23.70 44.33
C LYS A 67 18.09 24.53 43.01
N THR A 68 17.16 25.52 43.05
CA THR A 68 17.23 26.95 42.57
C THR A 68 17.48 27.20 41.07
N THR A 69 16.75 28.04 40.31
CA THR A 69 16.02 29.31 40.54
C THR A 69 15.11 29.56 39.32
N ALA A 70 13.97 30.21 39.53
CA ALA A 70 13.04 30.61 38.47
C ALA A 70 13.35 32.04 37.97
N ALA A 71 13.34 32.22 36.65
CA ALA A 71 13.16 33.52 36.00
C ALA A 71 12.24 33.35 34.79
N ALA A 72 11.07 33.98 34.85
CA ALA A 72 10.11 34.06 33.77
C ALA A 72 10.57 35.05 32.68
N PRO A 73 10.30 34.81 31.38
CA PRO A 73 10.34 35.87 30.40
C PRO A 73 8.94 36.47 30.23
N LYS A 74 8.92 37.80 30.38
CA LYS A 74 7.79 38.70 30.15
C LYS A 74 7.44 38.75 28.67
N THR A 75 6.14 38.73 28.39
CA THR A 75 5.53 39.18 27.14
C THR A 75 5.50 40.70 27.09
N GLU A 76 5.92 41.30 25.97
CA GLU A 76 5.41 42.61 25.52
C GLU A 76 5.41 42.68 23.97
N PRO A 77 4.54 43.52 23.37
CA PRO A 77 4.01 43.32 22.01
C PRO A 77 4.69 44.23 20.96
N LEU A 78 4.64 43.83 19.69
CA LEU A 78 5.00 44.69 18.56
C LEU A 78 3.78 45.02 17.69
N ALA A 79 3.44 46.32 17.70
CA ALA A 79 2.38 46.95 16.94
C ALA A 79 2.82 47.34 15.53
N LYS A 80 1.84 47.41 14.62
CA LYS A 80 1.92 47.88 13.23
C LYS A 80 2.00 49.42 13.11
N LYS A 81 2.72 49.93 12.09
CA LYS A 81 2.43 51.10 11.20
C LYS A 81 3.68 51.40 10.34
N SER A 82 3.68 51.27 9.01
CA SER A 82 3.18 52.18 7.94
C SER A 82 4.25 53.13 7.36
N ALA A 83 4.43 53.04 6.03
CA ALA A 83 4.94 53.96 5.00
C ALA A 83 5.66 55.28 5.38
N ASP A 84 6.74 55.66 4.66
CA ASP A 84 6.68 56.49 3.43
C ASP A 84 8.06 56.75 2.77
N LYS A 85 8.01 56.95 1.44
CA LYS A 85 8.84 57.72 0.46
C LYS A 85 10.38 57.87 0.50
N ALA A 86 10.92 57.71 -0.71
CA ALA A 86 12.20 58.20 -1.24
C ALA A 86 12.27 59.74 -1.39
N PRO A 87 13.46 60.29 -1.73
CA PRO A 87 13.56 60.94 -3.05
C PRO A 87 14.87 60.67 -3.81
N ALA A 88 14.78 60.85 -5.13
CA ALA A 88 15.84 60.80 -6.12
C ALA A 88 16.52 62.18 -6.33
N LYS A 89 17.76 62.19 -6.87
CA LYS A 89 18.35 63.31 -7.64
C LYS A 89 19.26 62.81 -8.78
N GLU A 90 19.10 63.49 -9.92
CA GLU A 90 19.76 63.45 -11.25
C GLU A 90 21.24 63.93 -11.18
N GLY A 91 22.17 63.78 -12.15
CA GLY A 91 22.23 63.20 -13.50
C GLY A 91 23.57 63.59 -14.23
N LYS A 92 24.10 62.66 -15.07
CA LYS A 92 24.94 62.76 -16.33
C LYS A 92 26.28 63.57 -16.39
N PRO A 93 27.18 63.40 -17.41
CA PRO A 93 27.17 62.52 -18.61
C PRO A 93 28.43 61.65 -18.85
N ASP A 94 28.32 60.76 -19.86
CA ASP A 94 29.34 59.86 -20.47
C ASP A 94 30.30 60.64 -21.41
N PRO A 95 31.53 60.13 -21.71
CA PRO A 95 31.67 59.35 -22.95
C PRO A 95 32.75 58.23 -22.91
N GLY A 96 32.50 57.12 -23.61
CA GLY A 96 33.58 56.22 -24.03
C GLY A 96 33.12 54.90 -24.66
N VAL A 97 33.12 54.86 -25.99
CA VAL A 97 32.91 53.64 -26.80
C VAL A 97 34.02 52.62 -26.50
N ALA A 98 33.65 51.40 -26.12
CA ALA A 98 34.53 50.23 -26.08
C ALA A 98 33.79 48.96 -26.52
N ASP A 99 34.55 48.10 -27.19
CA ASP A 99 34.23 46.95 -28.05
C ASP A 99 33.26 45.86 -27.51
N PRO A 100 32.68 45.02 -28.40
CA PRO A 100 31.68 44.01 -28.02
C PRO A 100 32.29 42.92 -27.15
N VAL A 101 31.83 42.83 -25.90
CA VAL A 101 32.15 41.73 -25.00
C VAL A 101 31.43 40.47 -25.48
N VAL A 102 32.21 39.54 -26.04
CA VAL A 102 31.82 38.16 -26.33
C VAL A 102 31.22 37.52 -25.07
N GLY A 103 29.97 37.07 -25.19
CA GLY A 103 29.20 36.49 -24.10
C GLY A 103 29.92 35.34 -23.42
N ARG A 104 30.12 35.45 -22.10
CA ARG A 104 30.47 34.31 -21.27
C ARG A 104 29.27 33.37 -21.20
N VAL A 105 29.41 32.21 -21.83
CA VAL A 105 28.52 31.05 -21.59
C VAL A 105 28.54 30.77 -20.08
N PRO A 106 27.39 30.71 -19.40
CA PRO A 106 27.36 30.36 -17.99
C PRO A 106 27.97 28.97 -17.80
N PRO A 107 28.73 28.73 -16.72
CA PRO A 107 29.33 27.42 -16.49
C PRO A 107 28.22 26.37 -16.46
N LYS A 108 28.39 25.30 -17.26
CA LYS A 108 27.53 24.11 -17.18
C LYS A 108 27.44 23.72 -15.70
N LYS A 109 26.24 23.76 -15.12
CA LYS A 109 25.99 23.22 -13.77
C LYS A 109 26.66 21.85 -13.70
N LYS A 110 27.57 21.64 -12.74
CA LYS A 110 28.05 20.30 -12.43
C LYS A 110 26.80 19.44 -12.25
N VAL A 111 26.67 18.39 -13.06
CA VAL A 111 25.68 17.34 -12.78
C VAL A 111 26.13 16.75 -11.46
N GLU A 112 25.44 17.09 -10.37
CA GLU A 112 25.62 16.37 -9.12
C GLU A 112 25.40 14.90 -9.43
N LYS A 113 26.43 14.08 -9.20
CA LYS A 113 26.25 12.64 -9.18
C LYS A 113 25.27 12.38 -8.05
N GLY A 114 24.08 11.88 -8.40
CA GLY A 114 23.11 11.43 -7.41
C GLY A 114 23.72 10.37 -6.48
N PRO A 115 23.06 10.08 -5.35
CA PRO A 115 23.51 9.04 -4.44
C PRO A 115 23.63 7.69 -5.17
N PRO A 116 24.54 6.80 -4.73
CA PRO A 116 24.65 5.49 -5.33
C PRO A 116 23.36 4.68 -5.11
N ALA A 117 22.80 4.14 -6.19
CA ALA A 117 22.63 2.69 -6.32
C ALA A 117 22.29 1.86 -5.06
N GLY A 118 21.03 1.66 -4.67
CA GLY A 118 20.62 0.55 -3.80
C GLY A 118 21.07 0.66 -2.34
N ILE A 119 21.05 1.87 -1.78
CA ILE A 119 21.50 2.12 -0.41
C ILE A 119 20.36 2.34 0.59
N LEU A 120 19.21 2.91 0.17
CA LEU A 120 18.13 3.20 1.10
C LEU A 120 17.54 1.92 1.69
N THR A 121 17.19 2.01 2.98
CA THR A 121 16.58 0.94 3.74
C THR A 121 15.15 1.28 4.10
N ALA A 122 14.30 0.28 4.13
CA ALA A 122 12.88 0.46 4.41
C ALA A 122 12.28 -0.77 5.09
N GLY A 123 11.21 -0.53 5.85
CA GLY A 123 10.33 -1.55 6.37
C GLY A 123 8.98 -1.56 5.65
N SER A 124 8.21 -2.62 5.85
CA SER A 124 6.82 -2.70 5.38
C SER A 124 5.92 -3.39 6.40
N PHE A 125 4.64 -3.01 6.42
CA PHE A 125 3.63 -3.64 7.26
C PHE A 125 2.29 -3.79 6.53
N ASP A 126 1.66 -4.96 6.66
CA ASP A 126 0.32 -5.22 6.13
C ASP A 126 -0.72 -5.15 7.25
N ASP A 127 -1.39 -3.99 7.36
CA ASP A 127 -2.48 -3.78 8.29
C ASP A 127 -3.70 -4.69 7.99
N ASN A 128 -3.86 -5.22 6.76
CA ASN A 128 -4.95 -6.13 6.43
C ASN A 128 -4.77 -7.52 7.04
N VAL A 129 -3.51 -7.95 7.22
CA VAL A 129 -3.15 -9.20 7.91
C VAL A 129 -3.33 -9.04 9.43
N ASN A 130 -2.98 -7.87 9.98
CA ASN A 130 -3.05 -7.59 11.42
C ASN A 130 -4.00 -6.42 11.74
N PRO A 131 -5.32 -6.53 11.48
CA PRO A 131 -6.25 -5.40 11.61
C PRO A 131 -6.37 -4.85 13.03
N ALA A 132 -6.02 -5.64 14.05
CA ALA A 132 -5.98 -5.18 15.45
C ALA A 132 -4.94 -4.05 15.66
N VAL A 133 -3.80 -4.11 14.96
CA VAL A 133 -2.75 -3.08 15.04
C VAL A 133 -3.28 -1.76 14.47
N PHE A 134 -3.89 -1.80 13.28
CA PHE A 134 -4.52 -0.64 12.68
C PHE A 134 -5.66 -0.08 13.55
N ASN A 135 -6.54 -0.93 14.08
CA ASN A 135 -7.65 -0.51 14.94
C ASN A 135 -7.15 0.17 16.23
N SER A 136 -6.08 -0.35 16.83
CA SER A 136 -5.46 0.29 17.99
C SER A 136 -4.85 1.63 17.62
N PHE A 137 -4.22 1.72 16.45
CA PHE A 137 -3.66 2.98 15.94
C PHE A 137 -4.76 4.01 15.66
N LEU A 138 -5.85 3.63 14.98
CA LEU A 138 -7.02 4.49 14.75
C LEU A 138 -7.62 5.01 16.06
N ARG A 139 -7.75 4.17 17.08
CA ARG A 139 -8.27 4.59 18.40
C ARG A 139 -7.39 5.66 19.05
N LYS A 140 -6.07 5.52 18.96
CA LYS A 140 -5.12 6.56 19.43
C LYS A 140 -5.27 7.83 18.60
N MET A 141 -5.35 7.71 17.28
CA MET A 141 -5.49 8.87 16.39
C MET A 141 -6.84 9.60 16.57
N SER A 142 -7.92 8.90 16.90
CA SER A 142 -9.21 9.53 17.22
C SER A 142 -9.19 10.44 18.45
N GLN A 143 -8.16 10.35 19.29
CA GLN A 143 -7.98 11.23 20.45
C GLN A 143 -7.19 12.50 20.12
N LYS A 144 -6.66 12.63 18.90
CA LYS A 144 -5.91 13.81 18.46
C LYS A 144 -6.82 14.86 17.83
N ASN A 145 -6.55 16.12 18.12
CA ASN A 145 -7.23 17.25 17.50
C ASN A 145 -6.76 17.46 16.05
N GLY A 146 -7.58 18.12 15.23
CA GLY A 146 -7.21 18.51 13.86
C GLY A 146 -7.39 17.43 12.78
N LEU A 147 -7.87 16.22 13.14
CA LEU A 147 -8.08 15.12 12.18
C LEU A 147 -9.53 14.95 11.72
N GLY A 148 -10.44 15.76 12.26
CA GLY A 148 -11.87 15.69 11.94
C GLY A 148 -12.47 14.29 12.15
N ASP A 149 -13.34 13.87 11.23
CA ASP A 149 -13.97 12.55 11.22
C ASP A 149 -13.15 11.47 10.47
N PHE A 150 -11.94 11.80 10.03
CA PHE A 150 -11.13 10.89 9.21
C PHE A 150 -10.87 9.54 9.92
N PRO A 151 -10.38 9.51 11.19
CA PRO A 151 -10.14 8.22 11.85
C PRO A 151 -11.43 7.42 12.06
N THR A 152 -12.54 8.10 12.37
CA THR A 152 -13.81 7.45 12.73
C THR A 152 -14.52 6.86 11.52
N LYS A 153 -14.30 7.38 10.30
CA LYS A 153 -14.78 6.78 9.04
C LYS A 153 -14.18 5.41 8.75
N LEU A 154 -12.95 5.19 9.20
CA LEU A 154 -12.20 3.94 8.99
C LEU A 154 -12.33 2.96 10.16
N GLN A 155 -12.95 3.37 11.26
CA GLN A 155 -13.30 2.46 12.34
C GLN A 155 -14.43 1.52 11.92
N GLY A 156 -14.42 0.31 12.47
CA GLY A 156 -15.47 -0.67 12.27
C GLY A 156 -14.93 -1.97 11.70
N GLN A 157 -15.84 -2.81 11.20
CA GLN A 157 -15.48 -4.11 10.68
C GLN A 157 -14.85 -4.00 9.29
N ARG A 158 -13.67 -4.60 9.15
CA ARG A 158 -13.07 -4.93 7.85
C ARG A 158 -13.57 -6.32 7.42
N LEU A 159 -14.11 -6.41 6.21
CA LEU A 159 -14.44 -7.67 5.55
C LEU A 159 -13.54 -7.86 4.33
N MET A 160 -12.81 -8.96 4.26
CA MET A 160 -12.01 -9.32 3.08
C MET A 160 -12.71 -10.45 2.32
N VAL A 161 -13.21 -10.13 1.12
CA VAL A 161 -13.77 -11.12 0.20
C VAL A 161 -12.67 -11.59 -0.74
N ILE A 162 -12.56 -12.90 -0.95
CA ILE A 162 -11.48 -13.51 -1.73
C ILE A 162 -12.07 -14.41 -2.78
N ILE A 163 -11.74 -14.11 -4.03
CA ILE A 163 -12.28 -14.81 -5.18
C ILE A 163 -11.24 -15.79 -5.69
N LYS A 164 -11.66 -17.05 -5.83
CA LYS A 164 -10.83 -18.14 -6.33
C LYS A 164 -11.48 -18.81 -7.54
N ASP A 165 -10.68 -19.44 -8.39
CA ASP A 165 -11.18 -20.33 -9.42
C ASP A 165 -11.48 -21.73 -8.84
N GLY A 166 -12.01 -22.63 -9.68
CA GLY A 166 -12.27 -24.03 -9.28
C GLY A 166 -11.03 -24.81 -8.84
N GLY A 167 -9.82 -24.35 -9.18
CA GLY A 167 -8.54 -24.91 -8.73
C GLY A 167 -7.97 -24.24 -7.48
N GLY A 168 -8.69 -23.29 -6.87
CA GLY A 168 -8.28 -22.56 -5.68
C GLY A 168 -7.29 -21.42 -5.94
N LYS A 169 -6.99 -21.08 -7.20
CA LYS A 169 -6.10 -19.96 -7.56
C LYS A 169 -6.84 -18.63 -7.45
N PRO A 170 -6.18 -17.55 -7.00
CA PRO A 170 -6.80 -16.24 -6.88
C PRO A 170 -7.24 -15.67 -8.24
N VAL A 171 -8.44 -15.10 -8.30
CA VAL A 171 -8.97 -14.47 -9.52
C VAL A 171 -8.90 -12.96 -9.40
N GLY A 172 -7.95 -12.35 -10.10
CA GLY A 172 -7.85 -10.89 -10.24
C GLY A 172 -8.87 -10.30 -11.20
N ASN A 173 -9.15 -9.01 -11.03
CA ASN A 173 -10.11 -8.23 -11.83
C ASN A 173 -11.56 -8.76 -11.83
N ALA A 174 -11.93 -9.61 -10.86
CA ALA A 174 -13.32 -9.99 -10.64
C ALA A 174 -14.10 -8.83 -10.00
N ARG A 175 -15.34 -8.62 -10.42
CA ARG A 175 -16.24 -7.64 -9.79
C ARG A 175 -16.97 -8.30 -8.64
N VAL A 176 -16.86 -7.72 -7.45
CA VAL A 176 -17.50 -8.17 -6.20
C VAL A 176 -18.48 -7.11 -5.75
N ARG A 177 -19.77 -7.43 -5.80
CA ARG A 177 -20.84 -6.53 -5.37
C ARG A 177 -21.45 -7.05 -4.07
N LEU A 178 -21.41 -6.26 -3.01
CA LEU A 178 -22.07 -6.55 -1.73
C LEU A 178 -23.35 -5.71 -1.59
N SER A 179 -24.42 -6.32 -1.11
CA SER A 179 -25.68 -5.64 -0.80
C SER A 179 -26.30 -6.14 0.51
N ALA A 180 -27.01 -5.26 1.21
CA ALA A 180 -27.84 -5.59 2.37
C ALA A 180 -29.28 -5.14 2.13
N GLY A 181 -30.18 -6.09 1.86
CA GLY A 181 -31.60 -5.81 1.62
C GLY A 181 -31.80 -4.77 0.50
N ALA A 182 -32.52 -3.68 0.82
CA ALA A 182 -32.83 -2.58 -0.11
C ALA A 182 -31.76 -1.47 -0.16
N GLY A 183 -30.65 -1.60 0.56
CA GLY A 183 -29.56 -0.61 0.57
C GLY A 183 -28.80 -0.55 -0.76
N ALA A 184 -28.12 0.58 -1.01
CA ALA A 184 -27.28 0.72 -2.20
C ALA A 184 -26.11 -0.29 -2.14
N PRO A 185 -25.88 -1.08 -3.20
CA PRO A 185 -24.78 -2.03 -3.22
C PRO A 185 -23.43 -1.33 -3.37
N VAL A 186 -22.39 -1.95 -2.83
CA VAL A 186 -21.00 -1.52 -3.00
C VAL A 186 -20.29 -2.52 -3.89
N GLU A 187 -19.67 -2.02 -4.96
CA GLU A 187 -18.92 -2.83 -5.92
C GLU A 187 -17.43 -2.49 -5.85
N LEU A 188 -16.60 -3.54 -5.70
CA LEU A 188 -15.15 -3.46 -5.75
C LEU A 188 -14.62 -4.42 -6.83
N THR A 189 -13.42 -4.13 -7.33
CA THR A 189 -12.68 -5.03 -8.23
C THR A 189 -11.58 -5.73 -7.43
N THR A 190 -11.43 -7.05 -7.59
CA THR A 190 -10.36 -7.79 -6.93
C THR A 190 -8.98 -7.42 -7.49
N ARG A 191 -7.99 -7.35 -6.61
CA ARG A 191 -6.57 -7.30 -6.99
C ARG A 191 -6.10 -8.63 -7.57
N SER A 192 -4.88 -8.68 -8.10
CA SER A 192 -4.29 -9.89 -8.68
C SER A 192 -4.25 -11.08 -7.73
N ASP A 193 -4.26 -10.85 -6.42
CA ASP A 193 -4.34 -11.87 -5.37
C ASP A 193 -5.77 -12.28 -4.99
N GLY A 194 -6.76 -11.87 -5.78
CA GLY A 194 -8.17 -12.21 -5.62
C GLY A 194 -8.87 -11.49 -4.47
N ARG A 195 -8.19 -10.59 -3.75
CA ARG A 195 -8.77 -9.89 -2.59
C ARG A 195 -9.54 -8.63 -3.01
N ALA A 196 -10.69 -8.43 -2.36
CA ALA A 196 -11.43 -7.18 -2.28
C ALA A 196 -11.67 -6.83 -0.80
N VAL A 197 -11.22 -5.64 -0.38
CA VAL A 197 -11.29 -5.20 1.03
C VAL A 197 -12.43 -4.21 1.22
N PHE A 198 -13.43 -4.60 2.01
CA PHE A 198 -14.55 -3.75 2.41
C PHE A 198 -14.32 -3.21 3.82
N MET A 199 -14.61 -1.93 4.02
CA MET A 199 -14.64 -1.26 5.30
C MET A 199 -16.10 -0.91 5.58
N LEU A 200 -16.83 -1.79 6.26
CA LEU A 200 -18.30 -1.80 6.24
C LEU A 200 -18.91 -0.45 6.63
N LYS A 201 -18.33 0.25 7.61
CA LYS A 201 -18.78 1.60 8.00
C LYS A 201 -18.59 2.64 6.88
N LEU A 202 -17.41 2.68 6.26
CA LEU A 202 -17.14 3.57 5.12
C LEU A 202 -18.02 3.24 3.92
N ASP A 203 -18.29 1.95 3.74
CA ASP A 203 -19.09 1.37 2.66
C ASP A 203 -20.59 1.47 2.93
N GLN A 204 -21.01 1.96 4.11
CA GLN A 204 -22.42 2.05 4.53
C GLN A 204 -23.13 0.68 4.46
N LEU A 205 -22.40 -0.39 4.74
CA LEU A 205 -22.90 -1.76 4.85
C LEU A 205 -23.05 -2.14 6.33
N PRO A 206 -24.12 -2.87 6.71
CA PRO A 206 -24.29 -3.36 8.08
C PRO A 206 -23.24 -4.43 8.41
N SER A 207 -22.80 -4.46 9.66
CA SER A 207 -21.88 -5.48 10.21
C SER A 207 -22.59 -6.61 10.94
N ASP A 208 -23.83 -6.38 11.37
CA ASP A 208 -24.65 -7.23 12.23
C ASP A 208 -25.67 -8.09 11.47
N GLN A 209 -25.72 -7.96 10.14
CA GLN A 209 -26.63 -8.70 9.28
C GLN A 209 -25.86 -9.38 8.13
N PRO A 210 -26.37 -10.52 7.61
CA PRO A 210 -25.78 -11.15 6.44
C PRO A 210 -25.81 -10.22 5.21
N LEU A 211 -24.76 -10.29 4.40
CA LEU A 211 -24.67 -9.57 3.13
C LEU A 211 -24.82 -10.55 1.97
N VAL A 212 -25.43 -10.10 0.87
CA VAL A 212 -25.44 -10.87 -0.38
C VAL A 212 -24.25 -10.42 -1.22
N ALA A 213 -23.36 -11.34 -1.54
CA ALA A 213 -22.26 -11.14 -2.47
C ALA A 213 -22.65 -11.65 -3.86
N THR A 214 -22.54 -10.80 -4.88
CA THR A 214 -22.68 -11.18 -6.29
C THR A 214 -21.33 -10.96 -6.96
N VAL A 215 -20.73 -12.02 -7.50
CA VAL A 215 -19.38 -12.01 -8.06
C VAL A 215 -19.43 -12.33 -9.55
N THR A 216 -18.81 -11.50 -10.37
CA THR A 216 -18.62 -11.73 -11.81
C THR A 216 -17.14 -11.83 -12.13
N GLY A 217 -16.74 -12.81 -12.96
CA GLY A 217 -15.36 -12.96 -13.40
C GLY A 217 -14.85 -11.77 -14.24
N PRO A 218 -13.53 -11.66 -14.44
CA PRO A 218 -12.90 -10.53 -15.14
C PRO A 218 -13.33 -10.38 -16.61
N ASN A 219 -13.74 -11.49 -17.24
CA ASN A 219 -14.22 -11.53 -18.62
C ASN A 219 -15.76 -11.55 -18.72
N GLY A 220 -16.46 -11.23 -17.63
CA GLY A 220 -17.91 -11.39 -17.54
C GLY A 220 -18.32 -12.82 -17.18
N GLY A 221 -19.42 -13.27 -17.76
CA GLY A 221 -20.03 -14.59 -17.48
C GLY A 221 -21.15 -14.53 -16.45
N ASN A 222 -21.68 -15.72 -16.12
CA ASN A 222 -22.76 -15.83 -15.15
C ASN A 222 -22.25 -15.47 -13.75
N PRO A 223 -22.93 -14.58 -13.02
CA PRO A 223 -22.52 -14.24 -11.68
C PRO A 223 -22.73 -15.41 -10.72
N VAL A 224 -21.86 -15.53 -9.73
CA VAL A 224 -22.03 -16.41 -8.56
C VAL A 224 -22.56 -15.55 -7.42
N THR A 225 -23.62 -16.02 -6.77
CA THR A 225 -24.19 -15.36 -5.59
C THR A 225 -23.91 -16.20 -4.35
N ASP A 226 -23.52 -15.53 -3.27
CA ASP A 226 -23.28 -16.15 -1.97
C ASP A 226 -23.79 -15.25 -0.83
N THR A 227 -24.07 -15.84 0.33
CA THR A 227 -24.50 -15.11 1.53
C THR A 227 -23.36 -15.04 2.53
N VAL A 228 -22.76 -13.86 2.65
CA VAL A 228 -21.70 -13.57 3.61
C VAL A 228 -22.31 -13.44 5.00
N ALA A 229 -21.89 -14.28 5.94
CA ALA A 229 -22.34 -14.20 7.32
C ALA A 229 -21.96 -12.87 8.00
N ALA A 230 -22.80 -12.39 8.92
CA ALA A 230 -22.52 -11.20 9.72
C ALA A 230 -21.25 -11.38 10.57
N GLY A 231 -20.54 -10.29 10.86
CA GLY A 231 -19.39 -10.30 11.78
C GLY A 231 -18.11 -11.00 11.29
N VAL A 232 -18.09 -11.62 10.10
CA VAL A 232 -16.89 -12.31 9.60
C VAL A 232 -15.83 -11.35 9.05
N ALA A 233 -14.55 -11.64 9.34
CA ALA A 233 -13.42 -10.83 8.85
C ALA A 233 -12.93 -11.20 7.44
N ARG A 234 -13.26 -12.42 7.00
CA ARG A 234 -12.83 -13.01 5.72
C ARG A 234 -13.94 -13.92 5.18
N TRP A 235 -14.17 -13.85 3.87
CA TRP A 235 -15.11 -14.73 3.15
C TRP A 235 -14.49 -15.16 1.81
N GLU A 236 -14.59 -16.43 1.45
CA GLU A 236 -14.04 -16.94 0.19
C GLU A 236 -15.16 -17.42 -0.73
N ILE A 237 -15.08 -17.05 -2.01
CA ILE A 237 -16.07 -17.44 -3.03
C ILE A 237 -15.32 -18.06 -4.21
N THR A 238 -15.82 -19.20 -4.68
CA THR A 238 -15.28 -19.90 -5.84
C THR A 238 -16.08 -19.57 -7.10
N LEU A 239 -15.39 -19.22 -8.19
CA LEU A 239 -15.93 -19.07 -9.54
C LEU A 239 -15.59 -20.33 -10.35
N PRO A 240 -16.47 -21.35 -10.42
CA PRO A 240 -16.14 -22.63 -11.03
C PRO A 240 -15.94 -22.55 -12.55
N GLY A 241 -16.56 -21.57 -13.22
CA GLY A 241 -16.47 -21.36 -14.67
C GLY A 241 -15.35 -20.41 -15.10
N VAL A 242 -14.50 -19.96 -14.18
CA VAL A 242 -13.39 -19.04 -14.46
C VAL A 242 -12.08 -19.81 -14.30
N GLN A 243 -11.11 -19.53 -15.15
CA GLN A 243 -9.73 -19.95 -14.97
C GLN A 243 -8.90 -18.73 -14.59
N ALA A 244 -8.27 -18.74 -13.41
CA ALA A 244 -7.44 -17.63 -12.98
C ALA A 244 -6.23 -17.46 -13.92
N GLN A 245 -5.95 -16.21 -14.28
CA GLN A 245 -4.76 -15.83 -15.04
C GLN A 245 -3.96 -14.79 -14.27
N LEU A 246 -2.64 -14.93 -14.32
CA LEU A 246 -1.74 -13.89 -13.83
C LEU A 246 -1.73 -12.70 -14.80
N PRO A 247 -1.54 -11.48 -14.29
CA PRO A 247 -1.48 -10.29 -15.13
C PRO A 247 -0.30 -10.35 -16.11
N LYS A 248 -0.55 -9.92 -17.35
CA LYS A 248 0.46 -9.81 -18.42
C LYS A 248 0.90 -8.36 -18.66
N ASN A 249 0.25 -7.41 -18.01
CA ASN A 249 0.63 -6.01 -18.03
C ASN A 249 0.82 -5.50 -16.60
N LEU A 250 1.71 -4.53 -16.45
CA LEU A 250 1.94 -3.79 -15.21
C LEU A 250 1.75 -2.30 -15.50
N ASP A 251 0.78 -1.69 -14.84
CA ASP A 251 0.65 -0.25 -14.76
C ASP A 251 1.22 0.22 -13.42
N LEU A 252 2.36 0.91 -13.49
CA LEU A 252 3.08 1.44 -12.35
C LEU A 252 3.02 2.97 -12.35
N ALA A 253 2.27 3.56 -11.41
CA ALA A 253 2.27 5.00 -11.19
C ALA A 253 3.14 5.36 -9.99
N ILE A 254 3.96 6.40 -10.14
CA ILE A 254 4.64 7.05 -9.03
C ILE A 254 3.91 8.38 -8.76
N VAL A 255 3.40 8.55 -7.55
CA VAL A 255 2.85 9.82 -7.04
C VAL A 255 3.84 10.34 -6.02
N LEU A 256 4.57 11.40 -6.38
CA LEU A 256 5.75 11.85 -5.65
C LEU A 256 5.59 13.28 -5.17
N ASP A 257 5.78 13.46 -3.87
CA ASP A 257 6.03 14.76 -3.27
C ASP A 257 7.34 15.35 -3.79
N THR A 258 7.30 16.60 -4.22
CA THR A 258 8.45 17.34 -4.76
C THR A 258 8.65 18.68 -4.07
N THR A 259 8.23 18.80 -2.81
CA THR A 259 8.55 19.93 -1.94
C THR A 259 10.01 19.90 -1.50
N GLY A 260 10.46 20.98 -0.86
CA GLY A 260 11.88 21.18 -0.54
C GLY A 260 12.50 20.09 0.32
N SER A 261 11.73 19.46 1.23
CA SER A 261 12.23 18.41 2.13
C SER A 261 12.56 17.10 1.41
N MET A 262 11.88 16.82 0.29
CA MET A 262 11.97 15.55 -0.47
C MET A 262 13.15 15.49 -1.45
N GLY A 263 14.16 16.35 -1.26
CA GLY A 263 15.25 16.54 -2.22
C GLY A 263 16.12 15.31 -2.41
N ASP A 264 16.48 14.64 -1.32
CA ASP A 264 17.28 13.43 -1.30
C ASP A 264 16.48 12.21 -1.75
N GLU A 265 15.22 12.04 -1.33
CA GLU A 265 14.38 10.95 -1.82
C GLU A 265 14.11 11.07 -3.33
N LEU A 266 13.91 12.28 -3.85
CA LEU A 266 13.82 12.51 -5.30
C LEU A 266 15.14 12.13 -6.00
N ALA A 267 16.29 12.48 -5.43
CA ALA A 267 17.60 12.15 -6.00
C ALA A 267 17.83 10.62 -6.03
N TYR A 268 17.42 9.91 -4.99
CA TYR A 268 17.45 8.45 -4.94
C TYR A 268 16.52 7.82 -5.99
N LEU A 269 15.27 8.30 -6.10
CA LEU A 269 14.35 7.69 -7.06
C LEU A 269 14.87 7.82 -8.49
N LYS A 270 15.56 8.92 -8.81
CA LYS A 270 16.25 9.11 -10.10
C LYS A 270 17.37 8.09 -10.34
N SER A 271 18.09 7.65 -9.31
CA SER A 271 19.17 6.65 -9.45
C SER A 271 18.64 5.22 -9.52
N GLU A 272 17.60 4.88 -8.76
CA GLU A 272 17.16 3.49 -8.61
C GLU A 272 16.13 3.01 -9.61
N PHE A 273 15.23 3.88 -10.05
CA PHE A 273 13.99 3.42 -10.67
C PHE A 273 14.26 2.55 -11.91
N ARG A 274 15.30 2.87 -12.68
CA ARG A 274 15.75 2.06 -13.82
C ARG A 274 16.11 0.63 -13.38
N GLY A 275 16.92 0.47 -12.34
CA GLY A 275 17.33 -0.84 -11.84
C GLY A 275 16.16 -1.66 -11.29
N ILE A 276 15.18 -1.01 -10.65
CA ILE A 276 13.93 -1.65 -10.22
C ILE A 276 13.17 -2.19 -11.43
N SER A 277 12.92 -1.35 -12.44
CA SER A 277 12.17 -1.74 -13.64
C SER A 277 12.87 -2.85 -14.44
N GLU A 278 14.19 -2.77 -14.61
CA GLU A 278 14.99 -3.80 -15.27
C GLU A 278 14.97 -5.13 -14.50
N SER A 279 14.99 -5.08 -13.16
CA SER A 279 14.86 -6.27 -12.31
C SER A 279 13.49 -6.94 -12.47
N ILE A 280 12.41 -6.14 -12.58
CA ILE A 280 11.06 -6.65 -12.86
C ILE A 280 11.00 -7.26 -14.26
N ALA A 281 11.56 -6.60 -15.29
CA ALA A 281 11.61 -7.13 -16.65
C ALA A 281 12.35 -8.47 -16.71
N LYS A 282 13.46 -8.60 -15.97
CA LYS A 282 14.22 -9.85 -15.89
C LYS A 282 13.44 -10.96 -15.17
N LYS A 283 12.72 -10.63 -14.10
CA LYS A 283 11.96 -11.60 -13.30
C LYS A 283 10.65 -12.03 -13.98
N PHE A 284 10.02 -11.13 -14.73
CA PHE A 284 8.75 -11.33 -15.41
C PHE A 284 8.85 -10.90 -16.89
N PRO A 285 9.59 -11.65 -17.73
CA PRO A 285 9.90 -11.24 -19.10
C PRO A 285 8.69 -11.12 -20.02
N GLU A 286 7.57 -11.77 -19.68
CA GLU A 286 6.32 -11.69 -20.45
C GLU A 286 5.43 -10.51 -20.06
N VAL A 287 5.78 -9.78 -18.97
CA VAL A 287 4.97 -8.67 -18.47
C VAL A 287 5.36 -7.37 -19.15
N LYS A 288 4.40 -6.73 -19.80
CA LYS A 288 4.57 -5.40 -20.39
C LYS A 288 4.41 -4.32 -19.32
N GLN A 289 5.44 -3.52 -19.11
CA GLN A 289 5.43 -2.45 -18.10
C GLN A 289 5.05 -1.11 -18.73
N ARG A 290 4.18 -0.35 -18.07
CA ARG A 290 3.92 1.06 -18.35
C ARG A 290 4.11 1.88 -17.08
N PHE A 291 4.66 3.08 -17.24
CA PHE A 291 5.03 3.95 -16.13
C PHE A 291 4.33 5.30 -16.24
N SER A 292 3.76 5.76 -15.14
CA SER A 292 3.18 7.10 -14.98
C SER A 292 3.88 7.83 -13.84
N LEU A 293 4.00 9.15 -13.97
CA LEU A 293 4.61 10.02 -12.96
C LEU A 293 3.65 11.17 -12.65
N ILE A 294 3.25 11.30 -11.40
CA ILE A 294 2.48 12.43 -10.89
C ILE A 294 3.34 13.09 -9.82
N LEU A 295 3.58 14.38 -9.97
CA LEU A 295 4.32 15.17 -9.00
C LEU A 295 3.35 16.10 -8.32
N TYR A 296 3.49 16.28 -7.01
CA TYR A 296 2.75 17.30 -6.29
C TYR A 296 3.68 18.13 -5.39
N ARG A 297 3.23 19.33 -5.04
CA ARG A 297 3.83 20.20 -4.03
C ARG A 297 2.71 20.81 -3.17
N ASP A 298 2.84 22.05 -2.69
CA ASP A 298 1.75 22.74 -2.00
C ASP A 298 1.00 23.76 -2.86
N GLU A 299 -0.12 24.23 -2.32
CA GLU A 299 -0.88 25.35 -2.85
C GLU A 299 -0.05 26.65 -2.81
N GLY A 300 0.11 27.31 -3.95
CA GLY A 300 0.92 28.55 -4.08
C GLY A 300 2.35 28.33 -4.58
N ASP A 301 2.79 27.08 -4.73
CA ASP A 301 4.06 26.75 -5.38
C ASP A 301 4.04 26.91 -6.90
N GLU A 302 5.21 26.73 -7.54
CA GLU A 302 5.37 26.73 -9.00
C GLU A 302 4.32 25.86 -9.73
N TYR A 303 3.93 24.75 -9.10
CA TYR A 303 2.80 23.93 -9.48
C TYR A 303 2.27 23.20 -8.25
N VAL A 304 0.97 22.96 -8.21
CA VAL A 304 0.35 22.10 -7.18
C VAL A 304 0.44 20.64 -7.60
N VAL A 305 0.12 20.34 -8.88
CA VAL A 305 0.26 18.99 -9.47
C VAL A 305 0.76 19.08 -10.90
N ARG A 306 1.63 18.14 -11.28
CA ARG A 306 2.13 17.95 -12.64
C ARG A 306 2.00 16.48 -13.04
N PRO A 307 1.02 16.13 -13.88
CA PRO A 307 0.84 14.76 -14.35
C PRO A 307 1.64 14.44 -15.61
N PHE A 308 2.15 13.22 -15.66
CA PHE A 308 2.67 12.58 -16.86
C PHE A 308 2.03 11.21 -17.00
N ASP A 309 1.15 11.09 -17.97
CA ASP A 309 0.42 9.86 -18.23
C ASP A 309 1.34 8.70 -18.69
N PHE A 310 0.78 7.49 -18.67
CA PHE A 310 1.47 6.24 -18.94
C PHE A 310 2.27 6.24 -20.24
N THR A 311 3.50 5.74 -20.14
CA THR A 311 4.38 5.40 -21.26
C THR A 311 4.97 4.02 -21.05
N ASP A 312 5.17 3.27 -22.12
CA ASP A 312 5.93 2.01 -22.18
C ASP A 312 7.45 2.24 -22.32
N SER A 313 7.90 3.49 -22.48
CA SER A 313 9.32 3.84 -22.59
C SER A 313 9.90 4.18 -21.22
N LEU A 314 10.71 3.26 -20.69
CA LEU A 314 11.50 3.50 -19.47
C LEU A 314 12.42 4.72 -19.61
N ASP A 315 12.97 4.95 -20.81
CA ASP A 315 13.82 6.12 -21.09
C ASP A 315 13.05 7.43 -21.03
N LEU A 316 11.83 7.48 -21.58
CA LEU A 316 10.98 8.68 -21.49
C LEU A 316 10.55 8.94 -20.05
N PHE A 317 10.18 7.89 -19.30
CA PHE A 317 9.88 8.02 -17.88
C PHE A 317 11.09 8.55 -17.10
N HIS A 318 12.27 7.95 -17.28
CA HIS A 318 13.48 8.36 -16.59
C HIS A 318 13.90 9.80 -16.95
N LYS A 319 13.76 10.20 -18.21
CA LYS A 319 13.97 11.59 -18.65
C LYS A 319 13.02 12.56 -17.94
N ARG A 320 11.72 12.22 -17.85
CA ARG A 320 10.72 13.03 -17.13
C ARG A 320 11.09 13.14 -15.66
N LEU A 321 11.38 12.03 -14.98
CA LEU A 321 11.77 12.02 -13.57
C LEU A 321 13.06 12.82 -13.32
N SER A 322 14.09 12.63 -14.15
CA SER A 322 15.39 13.28 -14.02
C SER A 322 15.32 14.81 -14.15
N ALA A 323 14.35 15.32 -14.91
CA ALA A 323 14.13 16.75 -15.13
C ALA A 323 13.49 17.48 -13.94
N GLN A 324 13.01 16.76 -12.91
CA GLN A 324 12.32 17.37 -11.77
C GLN A 324 13.29 17.85 -10.70
N SER A 325 12.86 18.77 -9.86
CA SER A 325 13.61 19.20 -8.67
C SER A 325 12.66 19.41 -7.50
N ALA A 326 13.15 19.14 -6.30
CA ALA A 326 12.48 19.51 -5.07
C ALA A 326 12.48 21.04 -4.90
N GLY A 327 11.40 21.60 -4.36
CA GLY A 327 11.30 23.02 -4.03
C GLY A 327 9.87 23.41 -3.70
N GLY A 328 9.69 24.61 -3.14
CA GLY A 328 8.38 25.02 -2.63
C GLY A 328 8.10 24.46 -1.23
N GLY A 329 6.82 24.39 -0.90
CA GLY A 329 6.28 24.16 0.44
C GLY A 329 6.24 25.46 1.27
N GLY A 330 6.08 25.33 2.57
CA GLY A 330 6.18 26.48 3.48
C GLY A 330 5.61 26.18 4.85
N ASP A 331 4.36 25.70 4.89
CA ASP A 331 3.86 24.93 6.01
C ASP A 331 4.11 23.44 5.82
N TYR A 332 3.89 22.67 6.89
CA TYR A 332 4.25 21.26 6.92
C TYR A 332 3.31 20.36 6.10
N PRO A 333 1.97 20.53 6.10
CA PRO A 333 1.09 19.73 5.24
C PRO A 333 1.22 20.10 3.76
N GLU A 334 0.96 19.14 2.87
CA GLU A 334 1.20 19.29 1.43
C GLU A 334 -0.05 18.93 0.58
N ALA A 335 -0.01 19.10 -0.75
CA ALA A 335 -1.17 18.82 -1.60
C ALA A 335 -1.31 17.34 -2.03
N MET A 336 -1.00 16.37 -1.15
CA MET A 336 -1.12 14.92 -1.42
C MET A 336 -2.47 14.52 -2.02
N HIS A 337 -3.54 15.15 -1.54
CA HIS A 337 -4.90 14.91 -2.03
C HIS A 337 -5.04 15.15 -3.54
N ARG A 338 -4.37 16.18 -4.09
CA ARG A 338 -4.38 16.48 -5.52
C ARG A 338 -3.61 15.43 -6.32
N GLY A 339 -2.48 14.94 -5.79
CA GLY A 339 -1.72 13.85 -6.41
C GLY A 339 -2.54 12.58 -6.57
N LEU A 340 -3.29 12.17 -5.54
CA LEU A 340 -4.18 11.00 -5.63
C LEU A 340 -5.42 11.26 -6.51
N GLU A 341 -5.99 12.46 -6.50
CA GLU A 341 -7.09 12.82 -7.40
C GLU A 341 -6.67 12.74 -8.88
N GLU A 342 -5.47 13.21 -9.20
CA GLU A 342 -4.92 13.14 -10.56
C GLU A 342 -4.62 11.70 -10.99
N THR A 343 -4.28 10.83 -10.04
CA THR A 343 -4.10 9.39 -10.29
C THR A 343 -5.37 8.74 -10.84
N LEU A 344 -6.55 9.28 -10.52
CA LEU A 344 -7.83 8.79 -11.03
C LEU A 344 -8.03 9.07 -12.52
N GLN A 345 -7.31 10.06 -13.06
CA GLN A 345 -7.42 10.53 -14.45
C GLN A 345 -6.46 9.81 -15.41
N LEU A 346 -5.50 9.05 -14.89
CA LEU A 346 -4.55 8.30 -15.71
C LEU A 346 -5.25 7.25 -16.59
N ARG A 347 -4.65 6.94 -17.75
CA ARG A 347 -5.15 5.92 -18.69
C ARG A 347 -4.78 4.49 -18.27
N TRP A 348 -5.31 4.06 -17.13
CA TRP A 348 -5.19 2.69 -16.62
C TRP A 348 -5.71 1.65 -17.64
N GLN A 349 -5.05 0.50 -17.75
CA GLN A 349 -5.51 -0.62 -18.57
C GLN A 349 -6.53 -1.47 -17.80
N ASP A 350 -7.64 -1.86 -18.43
CA ASP A 350 -8.77 -2.53 -17.76
C ASP A 350 -8.64 -4.07 -17.64
N LYS A 351 -7.82 -4.73 -18.46
CA LYS A 351 -7.74 -6.20 -18.54
C LYS A 351 -6.33 -6.71 -18.32
N ASP A 352 -6.21 -7.89 -17.70
CA ASP A 352 -4.95 -8.62 -17.51
C ASP A 352 -3.79 -7.76 -16.99
N THR A 353 -4.10 -6.80 -16.11
CA THR A 353 -3.16 -5.77 -15.65
C THR A 353 -3.10 -5.75 -14.13
N ALA A 354 -1.88 -5.80 -13.58
CA ALA A 354 -1.60 -5.39 -12.22
C ALA A 354 -1.50 -3.86 -12.20
N ARG A 355 -2.30 -3.21 -11.35
CA ARG A 355 -2.33 -1.74 -11.22
C ARG A 355 -1.85 -1.34 -9.85
N LEU A 356 -0.73 -0.62 -9.79
CA LEU A 356 -0.22 -0.16 -8.52
C LEU A 356 0.34 1.27 -8.57
N VAL A 357 0.20 1.95 -7.45
CA VAL A 357 0.67 3.31 -7.20
C VAL A 357 1.67 3.23 -6.06
N PHE A 358 2.87 3.76 -6.25
CA PHE A 358 3.70 4.15 -5.11
C PHE A 358 3.44 5.62 -4.77
N LEU A 359 2.91 5.87 -3.58
CA LEU A 359 2.70 7.22 -3.06
C LEU A 359 3.88 7.57 -2.15
N VAL A 360 4.73 8.50 -2.56
CA VAL A 360 6.00 8.81 -1.90
C VAL A 360 5.94 10.23 -1.34
N GLY A 361 6.12 10.38 -0.04
CA GLY A 361 6.05 11.68 0.63
C GLY A 361 6.35 11.60 2.13
N ASP A 362 6.60 12.76 2.73
CA ASP A 362 6.95 12.94 4.15
C ASP A 362 5.90 13.76 4.92
N ALA A 363 4.91 14.34 4.25
CA ALA A 363 3.89 15.17 4.87
C ALA A 363 2.45 14.66 4.67
N PRO A 364 1.52 14.91 5.61
CA PRO A 364 0.10 14.66 5.40
C PRO A 364 -0.50 15.68 4.42
N PRO A 365 -1.68 15.39 3.83
CA PRO A 365 -2.50 16.46 3.28
C PRO A 365 -2.95 17.43 4.37
N HIS A 366 -3.16 18.69 4.00
CA HIS A 366 -3.88 19.66 4.83
C HIS A 366 -5.18 19.06 5.43
N ALA A 367 -5.49 19.40 6.69
CA ALA A 367 -6.58 18.78 7.45
C ALA A 367 -7.93 18.80 6.72
N GLN A 368 -8.29 19.93 6.10
CA GLN A 368 -9.51 20.10 5.31
C GLN A 368 -9.56 19.22 4.05
N HIS A 369 -8.44 18.62 3.65
CA HIS A 369 -8.29 17.81 2.45
C HIS A 369 -8.03 16.32 2.73
N MET A 370 -7.84 15.92 3.99
CA MET A 370 -7.67 14.51 4.36
C MET A 370 -8.82 13.62 3.83
N ASN A 371 -10.07 14.09 3.94
CA ASN A 371 -11.23 13.36 3.43
C ASN A 371 -11.26 13.25 1.89
N ARG A 372 -10.64 14.18 1.16
CA ARG A 372 -10.48 14.08 -0.29
C ARG A 372 -9.46 13.02 -0.65
N THR A 373 -8.34 12.95 0.07
CA THR A 373 -7.36 11.86 -0.05
C THR A 373 -8.00 10.50 0.20
N LEU A 374 -8.83 10.39 1.25
CA LEU A 374 -9.58 9.17 1.55
C LEU A 374 -10.54 8.77 0.41
N ALA A 375 -11.28 9.74 -0.13
CA ALA A 375 -12.21 9.51 -1.23
C ALA A 375 -11.49 9.08 -2.53
N ALA A 376 -10.32 9.66 -2.81
CA ALA A 376 -9.48 9.26 -3.94
C ALA A 376 -8.96 7.82 -3.75
N ALA A 377 -8.40 7.49 -2.59
CA ALA A 377 -7.97 6.12 -2.25
C ALA A 377 -9.13 5.11 -2.32
N ASN A 378 -10.32 5.48 -1.87
CA ASN A 378 -11.53 4.66 -2.01
C ASN A 378 -11.91 4.42 -3.48
N THR A 379 -11.75 5.42 -4.34
CA THR A 379 -12.02 5.29 -5.77
C THR A 379 -10.98 4.39 -6.46
N LEU A 380 -9.70 4.51 -6.08
CA LEU A 380 -8.64 3.60 -6.53
C LEU A 380 -8.92 2.15 -6.10
N ARG A 381 -9.34 1.95 -4.85
CA ARG A 381 -9.79 0.65 -4.32
C ARG A 381 -10.90 0.03 -5.15
N LYS A 382 -11.93 0.80 -5.52
CA LYS A 382 -13.05 0.33 -6.38
C LYS A 382 -12.57 -0.18 -7.74
N LYS A 383 -11.53 0.45 -8.29
CA LYS A 383 -10.88 0.07 -9.56
C LYS A 383 -9.84 -1.06 -9.44
N GLY A 384 -9.65 -1.63 -8.25
CA GLY A 384 -8.66 -2.68 -7.99
C GLY A 384 -7.21 -2.17 -8.09
N ILE A 385 -6.98 -0.87 -7.88
CA ILE A 385 -5.64 -0.27 -7.91
C ILE A 385 -5.06 -0.29 -6.50
N ALA A 386 -3.89 -0.92 -6.35
CA ALA A 386 -3.17 -0.96 -5.08
C ALA A 386 -2.40 0.35 -4.86
N VAL A 387 -2.49 0.96 -3.67
CA VAL A 387 -1.67 2.12 -3.30
C VAL A 387 -0.69 1.66 -2.25
N TYR A 388 0.60 1.65 -2.56
CA TYR A 388 1.71 1.37 -1.66
C TYR A 388 2.34 2.70 -1.23
N PRO A 389 1.95 3.27 -0.09
CA PRO A 389 2.61 4.47 0.42
C PRO A 389 4.02 4.14 0.88
N ILE A 390 4.95 5.05 0.63
CA ILE A 390 6.33 5.07 1.11
C ILE A 390 6.48 6.36 1.92
N ALA A 391 6.42 6.23 3.24
CA ALA A 391 6.64 7.35 4.14
C ALA A 391 8.15 7.66 4.25
N CYS A 392 8.51 8.90 3.95
CA CYS A 392 9.89 9.38 3.85
C CYS A 392 10.37 10.06 5.14
N SER A 393 11.59 10.59 5.15
CA SER A 393 12.21 11.17 6.36
C SER A 393 11.30 12.21 7.02
N GLY A 394 11.20 12.20 8.35
CA GLY A 394 10.48 13.27 9.08
C GLY A 394 8.95 13.23 9.09
N TYR A 395 8.30 12.17 8.60
CA TYR A 395 6.83 12.09 8.62
C TYR A 395 6.21 12.07 10.02
N ASP A 396 5.06 12.72 10.17
CA ASP A 396 4.31 12.79 11.43
C ASP A 396 3.21 11.72 11.54
N PRO A 397 2.59 11.55 12.72
CA PRO A 397 1.51 10.58 12.88
C PRO A 397 0.27 10.83 12.00
N ALA A 398 -0.01 12.07 11.57
CA ALA A 398 -1.11 12.35 10.65
C ALA A 398 -0.79 11.84 9.24
N CYS A 399 0.46 11.98 8.78
CA CYS A 399 0.96 11.39 7.55
C CYS A 399 0.85 9.86 7.62
N GLU A 400 1.33 9.26 8.71
CA GLU A 400 1.23 7.82 8.95
C GLU A 400 -0.23 7.33 8.86
N LEU A 401 -1.16 8.08 9.48
CA LEU A 401 -2.60 7.79 9.43
C LEU A 401 -3.12 7.78 8.01
N VAL A 402 -2.86 8.82 7.21
CA VAL A 402 -3.37 8.91 5.85
C VAL A 402 -2.78 7.81 4.97
N MET A 403 -1.47 7.60 5.06
CA MET A 403 -0.77 6.60 4.27
C MET A 403 -1.21 5.17 4.62
N ARG A 404 -1.20 4.78 5.90
CA ARG A 404 -1.69 3.47 6.33
C ARG A 404 -3.16 3.25 5.96
N SER A 405 -3.98 4.30 5.96
CA SER A 405 -5.37 4.22 5.51
C SER A 405 -5.49 3.92 4.02
N CYS A 406 -4.65 4.53 3.18
CA CYS A 406 -4.58 4.22 1.75
C CYS A 406 -4.18 2.76 1.52
N ALA A 407 -3.18 2.28 2.27
CA ALA A 407 -2.72 0.90 2.19
C ALA A 407 -3.80 -0.09 2.64
N MET A 408 -4.41 0.15 3.80
CA MET A 408 -5.51 -0.66 4.34
C MET A 408 -6.65 -0.77 3.34
N LEU A 409 -7.15 0.36 2.82
CA LEU A 409 -8.27 0.38 1.89
C LEU A 409 -7.96 -0.40 0.62
N THR A 410 -6.79 -0.20 0.03
CA THR A 410 -6.42 -0.86 -1.23
C THR A 410 -5.87 -2.28 -1.03
N GLY A 411 -5.88 -2.79 0.21
CA GLY A 411 -5.43 -4.13 0.58
C GLY A 411 -3.91 -4.32 0.59
N SER A 412 -3.15 -3.25 0.38
CA SER A 412 -1.70 -3.26 0.15
C SER A 412 -0.93 -3.11 1.47
N GLN A 413 0.38 -2.84 1.39
CA GLN A 413 1.25 -2.64 2.54
C GLN A 413 1.63 -1.16 2.67
N PHE A 414 1.80 -0.71 3.91
CA PHE A 414 2.46 0.55 4.22
C PHE A 414 3.96 0.34 4.27
N LEU A 415 4.73 1.15 3.53
CA LEU A 415 6.17 1.14 3.50
C LEU A 415 6.68 2.43 4.16
N PHE A 416 7.86 2.36 4.76
CA PHE A 416 8.49 3.51 5.41
C PHE A 416 10.01 3.36 5.36
N LEU A 417 10.70 4.46 5.12
CA LEU A 417 12.16 4.50 5.13
C LEU A 417 12.70 4.34 6.57
N THR A 418 13.92 3.83 6.69
CA THR A 418 14.60 3.65 7.99
C THR A 418 16.03 4.19 7.95
N ASP A 419 16.55 4.55 9.13
CA ASP A 419 17.90 5.09 9.28
C ASP A 419 19.03 4.06 9.09
N ASP A 420 18.73 2.78 8.85
CA ASP A 420 19.75 1.71 8.77
C ASP A 420 20.79 1.94 7.66
N SER A 421 20.43 2.69 6.61
CA SER A 421 21.34 3.11 5.54
C SER A 421 22.27 4.26 5.92
N GLY A 422 21.92 5.06 6.93
CA GLY A 422 22.58 6.33 7.26
C GLY A 422 22.42 7.43 6.20
N VAL A 423 21.47 7.27 5.27
CA VAL A 423 21.21 8.20 4.16
C VAL A 423 19.91 8.95 4.41
N GLY A 424 19.92 10.25 4.14
CA GLY A 424 18.77 11.13 4.27
C GLY A 424 18.59 11.73 5.66
N GLY A 425 17.41 12.29 5.91
CA GLY A 425 17.02 12.83 7.21
C GLY A 425 16.76 11.74 8.25
N ALA A 426 16.51 12.15 9.50
CA ALA A 426 16.09 11.20 10.53
C ALA A 426 14.68 10.67 10.21
N HIS A 427 14.51 9.35 10.32
CA HIS A 427 13.24 8.70 10.04
C HIS A 427 12.41 8.52 11.31
N ALA A 428 11.10 8.79 11.23
CA ALA A 428 10.20 8.55 12.34
C ALA A 428 10.07 7.03 12.60
N GLU A 429 10.13 6.62 13.87
CA GLU A 429 9.80 5.25 14.22
C GLU A 429 8.30 5.02 14.01
N PRO A 430 7.89 4.05 13.18
CA PRO A 430 6.48 3.85 12.87
C PRO A 430 5.70 3.35 14.08
N SER A 431 4.39 3.64 14.11
CA SER A 431 3.46 3.07 15.09
C SER A 431 3.13 1.59 14.79
N ILE A 432 4.17 0.76 14.59
CA ILE A 432 4.11 -0.63 14.13
C ILE A 432 4.97 -1.50 15.05
N PRO A 433 4.40 -2.55 15.68
CA PRO A 433 5.09 -3.32 16.71
C PRO A 433 6.07 -4.35 16.17
N TYR A 434 6.00 -4.70 14.88
CA TYR A 434 6.87 -5.69 14.25
C TYR A 434 7.04 -5.41 12.76
N TYR A 435 8.29 -5.34 12.31
CA TYR A 435 8.64 -5.23 10.90
C TYR A 435 10.06 -5.74 10.65
N GLN A 436 10.34 -6.00 9.38
CA GLN A 436 11.66 -6.38 8.89
C GLN A 436 12.16 -5.27 7.97
N VAL A 437 13.41 -4.89 8.17
CA VAL A 437 14.13 -3.91 7.35
C VAL A 437 14.83 -4.65 6.23
N GLU A 438 14.63 -4.19 5.01
CA GLU A 438 15.36 -4.61 3.81
C GLU A 438 15.79 -3.37 3.03
N ARG A 439 16.52 -3.53 1.92
CA ARG A 439 16.77 -2.39 1.03
C ARG A 439 15.50 -2.00 0.28
N LEU A 440 15.25 -0.70 0.12
CA LEU A 440 14.01 -0.19 -0.46
C LEU A 440 13.78 -0.70 -1.89
N GLU A 441 14.82 -0.81 -2.71
CA GLU A 441 14.66 -1.34 -4.07
C GLU A 441 14.20 -2.81 -4.05
N LYS A 442 14.68 -3.61 -3.09
CA LYS A 442 14.21 -5.00 -2.89
C LYS A 442 12.77 -5.04 -2.43
N LEU A 443 12.41 -4.15 -1.50
CA LEU A 443 11.05 -4.03 -1.00
C LEU A 443 10.07 -3.66 -2.13
N MET A 444 10.40 -2.66 -2.95
CA MET A 444 9.57 -2.25 -4.09
C MET A 444 9.45 -3.37 -5.13
N ILE A 445 10.56 -4.03 -5.48
CA ILE A 445 10.55 -5.20 -6.37
C ILE A 445 9.64 -6.31 -5.80
N ARG A 446 9.67 -6.53 -4.49
CA ARG A 446 8.84 -7.52 -3.80
C ARG A 446 7.35 -7.16 -3.87
N MET A 447 6.99 -5.90 -3.67
CA MET A 447 5.60 -5.43 -3.80
C MET A 447 5.07 -5.68 -5.21
N ILE A 448 5.83 -5.26 -6.23
CA ILE A 448 5.46 -5.47 -7.64
C ILE A 448 5.38 -6.97 -7.96
N ALA A 449 6.37 -7.77 -7.50
CA ALA A 449 6.38 -9.20 -7.72
C ALA A 449 5.19 -9.92 -7.06
N SER A 450 4.72 -9.45 -5.90
CA SER A 450 3.52 -9.96 -5.25
C SER A 450 2.26 -9.69 -6.07
N GLU A 451 2.14 -8.51 -6.67
CA GLU A 451 1.02 -8.19 -7.57
C GLU A 451 1.07 -9.04 -8.84
N LEU A 452 2.25 -9.26 -9.42
CA LEU A 452 2.39 -10.04 -10.65
C LEU A 452 2.23 -11.55 -10.45
N SER A 453 2.54 -12.06 -9.25
CA SER A 453 2.33 -13.47 -8.90
C SER A 453 0.94 -13.78 -8.34
N GLY A 454 0.16 -12.74 -8.01
CA GLY A 454 -1.12 -12.89 -7.30
C GLY A 454 -0.97 -13.47 -5.89
N GLN A 455 0.21 -13.37 -5.27
CA GLN A 455 0.48 -13.96 -3.97
C GLN A 455 1.40 -13.07 -3.13
N HIS A 456 1.20 -13.11 -1.80
CA HIS A 456 2.12 -12.45 -0.87
C HIS A 456 3.50 -13.09 -0.92
N ILE A 457 4.54 -12.27 -1.11
CA ILE A 457 5.94 -12.68 -1.09
C ILE A 457 6.58 -12.10 0.18
N PRO A 458 7.01 -12.95 1.14
CA PRO A 458 7.75 -12.48 2.30
C PRO A 458 9.16 -12.02 1.91
N PRO A 459 9.82 -11.16 2.72
CA PRO A 459 11.21 -10.80 2.48
C PRO A 459 12.10 -12.06 2.54
N ALA A 460 13.08 -12.15 1.64
CA ALA A 460 14.04 -13.24 1.65
C ALA A 460 14.99 -13.10 2.84
N ALA A 461 15.34 -14.20 3.51
CA ALA A 461 16.19 -14.16 4.70
C ALA A 461 17.52 -13.43 4.49
N ALA A 462 18.10 -13.54 3.29
CA ALA A 462 19.36 -12.88 2.92
C ALA A 462 19.21 -11.37 2.65
N ASP A 463 18.00 -10.86 2.44
CA ASP A 463 17.72 -9.44 2.22
C ASP A 463 17.28 -8.73 3.52
N ILE A 464 17.06 -9.46 4.61
CA ILE A 464 16.71 -8.89 5.92
C ILE A 464 17.97 -8.32 6.58
N ILE A 465 17.97 -7.00 6.78
CA ILE A 465 19.04 -6.26 7.45
C ILE A 465 18.83 -6.26 8.96
N ARG A 466 17.58 -6.01 9.39
CA ARG A 466 17.20 -5.93 10.80
C ARG A 466 15.77 -6.38 11.00
N THR A 467 15.47 -6.99 12.14
CA THR A 467 14.10 -7.28 12.57
C THR A 467 13.79 -6.46 13.81
N VAL A 468 12.62 -5.82 13.84
CA VAL A 468 12.16 -4.99 14.95
C VAL A 468 10.97 -5.65 15.63
N GLY A 469 10.99 -5.65 16.96
CA GLY A 469 9.91 -6.17 17.78
C GLY A 469 9.73 -7.69 17.68
N LYS A 470 8.52 -8.16 18.02
CA LYS A 470 8.14 -9.58 17.97
C LYS A 470 6.85 -9.74 17.18
N LYS A 471 6.78 -10.80 16.39
CA LYS A 471 5.60 -11.11 15.58
C LYS A 471 4.37 -11.18 16.50
N VAL A 472 3.38 -10.36 16.20
CA VAL A 472 2.08 -10.42 16.86
C VAL A 472 1.33 -11.57 16.20
N ASN A 473 1.02 -12.61 16.98
CA ASN A 473 0.30 -13.80 16.49
C ASN A 473 -1.20 -13.54 16.41
#